data_AF-A0A4Q3X231-F1
#
_entry.id   AF-A0A4Q3X231-F1
#
_cell.length_a   1.000
_cell.length_b   1.000
_cell.length_c   1.000
_cell.angle_alpha   90.00
_cell.angle_beta   90.00
_cell.angle_gamma   90.00
#
_symmetry.space_group_name_H-M   'P 1'
#
loop_
_entity.id
_entity.type
_entity.pdbx_description
1 polymer ?
#
loop_
_entity_poly.entity_id
_entity_poly.type
_entity_poly.pdbx_seq_one_letter_code
_entity_poly.pdbx_strand_id
1 'polypeptide(L)'
;MSREPSSPSRPALSIFLAVALIAAAVLGYEVALTRVFAVLLRYQFAFLVISLALCGLGLGGLWAHKRPKLDLSNTALFFGFSASFSLLLILRGVFAVRPDQFWVAALLVLIPFSAAGAFLSAAFSRHSLFGGQLYAYDLAGAAIAAAGSVLLMQWLGAIEACLVFGALGAFSGALVARKPAFPLILSAVLLLLVPYNSRFKLWTVPNVPPLYDKDGASIADRGVTQPLYTELGDPKSGSRIVDSHWNAFARTDVVEDPLSPGSYLLYTNGNVPTNMMEWDGKLWTIPSIASNFPLSDWTFRHSNLKGANVLAIGPGGGLDALLALRYGAKRFDGAEINPSIVGLMNEPKYSKFNGGIYSRPEVHVQTAEGRAFVRESAAEGKRYRLVFSALTKTATAGQGTALLESFIYTSDALNDYIKALDDDG
;
A
#
# COMPACT_ATOMS: atom_id res chain seq x y z
N MET A 1 40.36 48.31 21.26
CA MET A 1 38.96 48.12 20.83
C MET A 1 38.78 46.66 20.40
N SER A 2 38.42 45.82 21.36
CA SER A 2 37.95 44.46 21.14
C SER A 2 36.63 44.52 20.37
N ARG A 3 36.56 43.91 19.18
CA ARG A 3 35.29 43.72 18.47
C ARG A 3 34.44 42.78 19.32
N GLU A 4 33.33 43.28 19.86
CA GLU A 4 32.28 42.42 20.40
C GLU A 4 31.88 41.39 19.33
N PRO A 5 31.71 40.10 19.68
CA PRO A 5 31.15 39.14 18.76
C PRO A 5 29.72 39.57 18.44
N SER A 6 29.47 39.92 17.17
CA SER A 6 28.14 40.23 16.65
C SER A 6 27.17 39.15 17.10
N SER A 7 26.05 39.56 17.72
CA SER A 7 25.01 38.63 18.13
C SER A 7 24.61 37.74 16.95
N PRO A 8 24.45 36.42 17.17
CA PRO A 8 24.14 35.49 16.10
C PRO A 8 22.78 35.85 15.52
N SER A 9 22.77 36.29 14.26
CA SER A 9 21.56 36.70 13.55
C SER A 9 20.61 35.51 13.41
N ARG A 10 19.33 35.72 13.75
CA ARG A 10 18.28 34.71 13.59
C ARG A 10 18.24 34.20 12.14
N PRO A 11 18.09 32.88 11.90
CA PRO A 11 17.93 32.33 10.56
C PRO A 11 16.74 32.99 9.86
N ALA A 12 16.84 33.19 8.55
CA ALA A 12 15.71 33.64 7.76
C ALA A 12 14.56 32.62 7.85
N LEU A 13 13.31 33.10 7.78
CA LEU A 13 12.12 32.23 7.77
C LEU A 13 12.19 31.14 6.68
N SER A 14 12.85 31.45 5.56
CA SER A 14 13.03 30.50 4.46
C SER A 14 13.79 29.23 4.87
N ILE A 15 14.70 29.31 5.85
CA ILE A 15 15.44 28.14 6.36
C ILE A 15 14.55 27.25 7.20
N PHE A 16 13.73 27.83 8.09
CA PHE A 16 12.76 27.08 8.88
C PHE A 16 11.73 26.37 8.00
N LEU A 17 11.21 27.07 6.98
CA LEU A 17 10.29 26.48 6.00
C LEU A 17 10.97 25.39 5.16
N ALA A 18 12.23 25.58 4.74
CA ALA A 18 12.95 24.56 3.99
C ALA A 18 13.21 23.29 4.82
N VAL A 19 13.51 23.42 6.11
CA VAL A 19 13.62 22.29 7.03
C VAL A 19 12.29 21.56 7.16
N ALA A 20 11.18 22.28 7.40
CA ALA A 20 9.85 21.68 7.46
C ALA A 20 9.49 20.94 6.16
N LEU A 21 9.80 21.52 4.99
CA LEU A 21 9.51 20.89 3.69
C LEU A 21 10.38 19.67 3.40
N ILE A 22 11.68 19.69 3.76
CA ILE A 22 12.53 18.49 3.64
C ILE A 22 12.05 17.41 4.60
N ALA A 23 11.74 17.73 5.85
CA ALA A 23 11.21 16.77 6.81
C ALA A 23 9.90 16.13 6.32
N ALA A 24 8.99 16.97 5.78
CA ALA A 24 7.75 16.52 5.15
C ALA A 24 8.02 15.60 3.95
N ALA A 25 8.96 15.98 3.07
CA ALA A 25 9.33 15.21 1.90
C ALA A 25 9.98 13.87 2.26
N VAL A 26 10.83 13.83 3.28
CA VAL A 26 11.48 12.60 3.78
C VAL A 26 10.45 11.63 4.30
N LEU A 27 9.62 12.06 5.26
CA LEU A 27 8.64 11.17 5.87
C LEU A 27 7.57 10.74 4.85
N GLY A 28 7.08 11.68 4.05
CA GLY A 28 6.10 11.39 3.01
C GLY A 28 6.63 10.42 1.95
N TYR A 29 7.87 10.61 1.50
CA TYR A 29 8.51 9.71 0.55
C TYR A 29 8.75 8.33 1.16
N GLU A 30 9.20 8.25 2.42
CA GLU A 30 9.37 6.99 3.14
C GLU A 30 8.06 6.20 3.23
N VAL A 31 6.98 6.84 3.70
CA VAL A 31 5.65 6.23 3.81
C VAL A 31 5.15 5.75 2.46
N ALA A 32 5.22 6.58 1.41
CA ALA A 32 4.80 6.20 0.07
C ALA A 32 5.65 5.06 -0.51
N LEU A 33 6.98 5.08 -0.28
CA LEU A 33 7.89 4.05 -0.75
C LEU A 33 7.65 2.71 -0.08
N THR A 34 7.30 2.68 1.22
CA THR A 34 6.91 1.44 1.90
C THR A 34 5.69 0.78 1.23
N ARG A 35 4.76 1.58 0.71
CA ARG A 35 3.57 1.09 -0.01
C ARG A 35 3.92 0.56 -1.40
N VAL A 36 4.81 1.23 -2.12
CA VAL A 36 5.33 0.71 -3.40
C VAL A 36 6.03 -0.64 -3.20
N PHE A 37 6.87 -0.76 -2.17
CA PHE A 37 7.57 -2.00 -1.86
C PHE A 37 6.62 -3.10 -1.40
N ALA A 38 5.58 -2.79 -0.62
CA ALA A 38 4.60 -3.79 -0.17
C ALA A 38 3.77 -4.39 -1.32
N VAL A 39 3.60 -3.65 -2.41
CA VAL A 39 2.93 -4.13 -3.64
C VAL A 39 3.85 -5.05 -4.44
N LEU A 40 5.15 -4.78 -4.51
CA LEU A 40 6.08 -5.57 -5.31
C LEU A 40 6.69 -6.77 -4.58
N LEU A 41 7.01 -6.56 -3.31
CA LEU A 41 7.77 -7.46 -2.47
C LEU A 41 6.93 -7.94 -1.29
N ARG A 42 7.38 -9.01 -0.66
CA ARG A 42 6.79 -9.45 0.61
C ARG A 42 6.96 -8.39 1.69
N TYR A 43 6.04 -8.39 2.64
CA TYR A 43 5.88 -7.34 3.65
C TYR A 43 7.17 -7.01 4.44
N GLN A 44 8.07 -7.98 4.65
CA GLN A 44 9.32 -7.78 5.38
C GLN A 44 10.22 -6.68 4.75
N PHE A 45 10.08 -6.46 3.44
CA PHE A 45 10.81 -5.41 2.73
C PHE A 45 10.27 -4.00 3.01
N ALA A 46 9.06 -3.84 3.56
CA ALA A 46 8.59 -2.53 4.01
C ALA A 46 9.41 -2.04 5.24
N PHE A 47 9.74 -2.93 6.18
CA PHE A 47 10.60 -2.60 7.32
C PHE A 47 12.04 -2.29 6.90
N LEU A 48 12.50 -2.89 5.79
CA LEU A 48 13.78 -2.56 5.18
C LEU A 48 13.82 -1.10 4.72
N VAL A 49 12.76 -0.58 4.10
CA VAL A 49 12.69 0.82 3.66
C VAL A 49 12.88 1.78 4.84
N ILE A 50 12.18 1.54 5.96
CA ILE A 50 12.31 2.36 7.19
C ILE A 50 13.75 2.33 7.71
N SER A 51 14.35 1.14 7.77
CA SER A 51 15.72 0.95 8.24
C SER A 51 16.74 1.68 7.35
N LEU A 52 16.53 1.63 6.04
CA LEU A 52 17.37 2.32 5.05
C LEU A 52 17.15 3.84 5.08
N ALA A 53 15.95 4.31 5.37
CA ALA A 53 15.70 5.75 5.55
C ALA A 53 16.51 6.29 6.72
N LEU A 54 16.44 5.64 7.89
CA LEU A 54 17.23 6.00 9.07
C LEU A 54 18.75 5.90 8.82
N CYS A 55 19.19 4.81 8.18
CA CYS A 55 20.60 4.62 7.82
C CYS A 55 21.08 5.71 6.84
N GLY A 56 20.29 5.97 5.80
CA GLY A 56 20.55 7.00 4.81
C GLY A 56 20.69 8.38 5.44
N LEU A 57 19.75 8.78 6.30
CA LEU A 57 19.81 10.03 7.05
C LEU A 57 21.11 10.13 7.88
N GLY A 58 21.50 9.06 8.57
CA GLY A 58 22.74 9.00 9.33
C GLY A 58 24.00 9.14 8.47
N LEU A 59 24.08 8.44 7.34
CA LEU A 59 25.17 8.57 6.36
C LEU A 59 25.27 9.99 5.79
N GLY A 60 24.13 10.60 5.51
CA GLY A 60 24.03 11.99 5.11
C GLY A 60 24.61 12.95 6.15
N GLY A 61 24.28 12.73 7.43
CA GLY A 61 24.83 13.52 8.52
C GLY A 61 26.34 13.40 8.68
N LEU A 62 26.89 12.18 8.55
CA LEU A 62 28.34 11.98 8.52
C LEU A 62 29.00 12.71 7.35
N TRP A 63 28.35 12.73 6.18
CA TRP A 63 28.85 13.45 5.02
C TRP A 63 28.84 14.96 5.23
N ALA A 64 27.76 15.51 5.79
CA ALA A 64 27.65 16.93 6.14
C ALA A 64 28.68 17.35 7.21
N HIS A 65 28.96 16.49 8.19
CA HIS A 65 29.99 16.74 9.20
C HIS A 65 31.38 16.94 8.56
N LYS A 66 31.73 16.10 7.58
CA LYS A 66 33.00 16.24 6.83
C LYS A 66 33.02 17.44 5.87
N ARG A 67 31.86 18.04 5.56
CA ARG A 67 31.73 19.17 4.62
C ARG A 67 30.90 20.30 5.24
N PRO A 68 31.47 21.10 6.17
CA PRO A 68 30.74 22.17 6.86
C PRO A 68 30.17 23.26 5.92
N LYS A 69 30.75 23.41 4.72
CA LYS A 69 30.32 24.36 3.67
C LYS A 69 29.37 23.77 2.62
N LEU A 70 28.69 22.67 2.93
CA LEU A 70 27.75 21.99 2.02
C LEU A 70 26.58 22.90 1.59
N ASP A 71 26.34 23.03 0.29
CA ASP A 71 25.28 23.91 -0.21
C ASP A 71 23.90 23.27 0.04
N LEU A 72 23.04 23.94 0.81
CA LEU A 72 21.72 23.42 1.18
C LEU A 72 20.80 23.33 -0.04
N SER A 73 20.88 24.28 -0.97
CA SER A 73 20.04 24.30 -2.16
C SER A 73 20.37 23.11 -3.07
N ASN A 74 21.65 22.92 -3.39
CA ASN A 74 22.09 21.81 -4.24
C ASN A 74 21.79 20.45 -3.61
N THR A 75 21.87 20.35 -2.28
CA THR A 75 21.59 19.11 -1.55
C THR A 75 20.10 18.77 -1.56
N ALA A 76 19.23 19.77 -1.39
CA ALA A 76 17.78 19.61 -1.54
C ALA A 76 17.37 19.24 -2.97
N LEU A 77 18.02 19.82 -3.98
CA LEU A 77 17.81 19.44 -5.38
C LEU A 77 18.27 18.01 -5.67
N PHE A 78 19.41 17.64 -5.12
CA PHE A 78 19.92 16.28 -5.24
C PHE A 78 18.96 15.27 -4.59
N PHE A 79 18.39 15.58 -3.42
CA PHE A 79 17.32 14.78 -2.83
C PHE A 79 16.15 14.60 -3.81
N GLY A 80 15.57 15.68 -4.32
CA GLY A 80 14.37 15.59 -5.17
C GLY A 80 14.61 14.83 -6.48
N PHE A 81 15.75 15.09 -7.13
CA PHE A 81 16.16 14.36 -8.33
C PHE A 81 16.44 12.88 -8.04
N SER A 82 17.27 12.59 -7.02
CA SER A 82 17.63 11.21 -6.69
C SER A 82 16.46 10.40 -6.18
N ALA A 83 15.47 11.00 -5.50
CA ALA A 83 14.26 10.31 -5.06
C ALA A 83 13.44 9.79 -6.24
N SER A 84 13.24 10.64 -7.26
CA SER A 84 12.47 10.28 -8.46
C SER A 84 13.25 9.32 -9.37
N PHE A 85 14.55 9.57 -9.54
CA PHE A 85 15.42 8.75 -10.39
C PHE A 85 15.71 7.37 -9.78
N SER A 86 15.97 7.30 -8.47
CA SER A 86 16.15 6.02 -7.78
C SER A 86 14.90 5.17 -7.85
N LEU A 87 13.71 5.77 -7.68
CA LEU A 87 12.45 5.05 -7.88
C LEU A 87 12.31 4.48 -9.30
N LEU A 88 12.74 5.23 -10.32
CA LEU A 88 12.74 4.75 -11.72
C LEU A 88 13.65 3.53 -11.86
N LEU A 89 14.88 3.63 -11.35
CA LEU A 89 15.87 2.55 -11.42
C LEU A 89 15.44 1.33 -10.62
N ILE A 90 14.80 1.50 -9.47
CA ILE A 90 14.24 0.42 -8.66
C ILE A 90 13.16 -0.33 -9.46
N LEU A 91 12.19 0.41 -10.02
CA LEU A 91 11.06 -0.20 -10.73
C LEU A 91 11.47 -0.78 -12.09
N ARG A 92 12.28 -0.07 -12.88
CA ARG A 92 12.60 -0.46 -14.27
C ARG A 92 13.97 -1.09 -14.46
N GLY A 93 14.93 -0.77 -13.60
CA GLY A 93 16.29 -1.33 -13.67
C GLY A 93 16.43 -2.60 -12.85
N VAL A 94 15.91 -2.61 -11.62
CA VAL A 94 16.04 -3.75 -10.70
C VAL A 94 14.88 -4.72 -10.88
N PHE A 95 13.65 -4.34 -10.47
CA PHE A 95 12.55 -5.33 -10.39
C PHE A 95 12.04 -5.82 -11.74
N ALA A 96 12.10 -5.01 -12.80
CA ALA A 96 11.73 -5.45 -14.14
C ALA A 96 12.74 -6.40 -14.80
N VAL A 97 13.99 -6.48 -14.30
CA VAL A 97 15.10 -7.18 -14.99
C VAL A 97 15.76 -8.24 -14.10
N ARG A 98 16.18 -7.85 -12.89
CA ARG A 98 16.89 -8.69 -11.91
C ARG A 98 16.29 -8.50 -10.51
N PRO A 99 15.06 -9.00 -10.26
CA PRO A 99 14.39 -8.88 -8.97
C PRO A 99 15.14 -9.61 -7.83
N ASP A 100 16.00 -10.58 -8.16
CA ASP A 100 16.92 -11.24 -7.24
C ASP A 100 17.98 -10.29 -6.66
N GLN A 101 18.27 -9.18 -7.34
CA GLN A 101 19.20 -8.14 -6.90
C GLN A 101 18.52 -7.05 -6.06
N PHE A 102 17.59 -7.43 -5.18
CA PHE A 102 16.88 -6.49 -4.29
C PHE A 102 17.83 -5.65 -3.41
N TRP A 103 19.05 -6.11 -3.14
CA TRP A 103 20.08 -5.34 -2.44
C TRP A 103 20.52 -4.09 -3.23
N VAL A 104 20.47 -4.11 -4.58
CA VAL A 104 20.70 -2.92 -5.40
C VAL A 104 19.60 -1.90 -5.18
N ALA A 105 18.34 -2.35 -5.09
CA ALA A 105 17.23 -1.47 -4.74
C ALA A 105 17.45 -0.85 -3.35
N ALA A 106 17.93 -1.63 -2.37
CA ALA A 106 18.27 -1.10 -1.05
C ALA A 106 19.35 0.01 -1.11
N LEU A 107 20.41 -0.17 -1.91
CA LEU A 107 21.42 0.85 -2.12
C LEU A 107 20.86 2.11 -2.80
N LEU A 108 19.97 1.95 -3.78
CA LEU A 108 19.32 3.07 -4.46
C LEU A 108 18.43 3.87 -3.51
N VAL A 109 17.76 3.22 -2.54
CA VAL A 109 16.98 3.90 -1.51
C VAL A 109 17.85 4.76 -0.59
N LEU A 110 19.08 4.35 -0.27
CA LEU A 110 19.98 5.14 0.59
C LEU A 110 20.30 6.52 0.00
N ILE A 111 20.39 6.64 -1.31
CA ILE A 111 20.86 7.85 -2.00
C ILE A 111 20.01 9.10 -1.64
N PRO A 112 18.68 9.12 -1.87
CA PRO A 112 17.86 10.27 -1.49
C PRO A 112 17.91 10.51 0.02
N PHE A 113 17.77 9.48 0.86
CA PHE A 113 17.78 9.69 2.31
C PHE A 113 19.11 10.24 2.84
N SER A 114 20.25 9.87 2.23
CA SER A 114 21.55 10.51 2.52
C SER A 114 21.64 11.96 2.08
N ALA A 115 21.01 12.33 0.97
CA ALA A 115 20.90 13.74 0.59
C ALA A 115 20.10 14.54 1.64
N ALA A 116 18.95 14.03 2.07
CA ALA A 116 18.14 14.67 3.09
C ALA A 116 18.86 14.76 4.45
N GLY A 117 19.53 13.68 4.86
CA GLY A 117 20.31 13.66 6.10
C GLY A 117 21.44 14.70 6.10
N ALA A 118 22.09 14.86 4.95
CA ALA A 118 23.12 15.87 4.77
C ALA A 118 22.54 17.29 4.84
N PHE A 119 21.38 17.52 4.22
CA PHE A 119 20.66 18.80 4.29
C PHE A 119 20.31 19.16 5.73
N LEU A 120 19.60 18.27 6.44
CA LEU A 120 19.14 18.51 7.80
C LEU A 120 20.34 18.73 8.74
N SER A 121 21.33 17.85 8.69
CA SER A 121 22.52 17.97 9.54
C SER A 121 23.29 19.27 9.30
N ALA A 122 23.42 19.71 8.04
CA ALA A 122 24.06 20.99 7.71
C ALA A 122 23.22 22.19 8.18
N ALA A 123 21.88 22.14 8.05
CA ALA A 123 20.99 23.19 8.52
C ALA A 123 21.05 23.35 10.06
N PHE A 124 20.98 22.24 10.80
CA PHE A 124 21.08 22.23 12.26
C PHE A 124 22.48 22.66 12.75
N SER A 125 23.55 22.22 12.06
CA SER A 125 24.92 22.59 12.44
C SER A 125 25.20 24.09 12.27
N ARG A 126 24.62 24.73 11.24
CA ARG A 126 24.80 26.17 10.97
C ARG A 126 24.05 27.08 11.93
N HIS A 127 22.97 26.56 12.51
CA HIS A 127 22.01 27.34 13.28
C HIS A 127 21.73 26.67 14.63
N SER A 128 22.77 26.08 15.24
CA SER A 128 22.69 25.32 16.49
C SER A 128 22.05 26.08 17.64
N LEU A 129 22.25 27.40 17.71
CA LEU A 129 21.63 28.30 18.70
C LEU A 129 20.09 28.38 18.59
N PHE A 130 19.54 28.07 17.42
CA PHE A 130 18.10 28.04 17.16
C PHE A 130 17.58 26.61 16.97
N GLY A 131 18.33 25.61 17.46
CA GLY A 131 18.03 24.19 17.27
C GLY A 131 16.61 23.81 17.70
N GLY A 132 16.11 24.33 18.83
CA GLY A 132 14.75 24.07 19.29
C GLY A 132 13.66 24.56 18.31
N GLN A 133 13.86 25.72 17.67
CA GLN A 133 12.93 26.23 16.66
C GLN A 133 13.02 25.42 15.37
N LEU A 134 14.23 25.05 14.92
CA LEU A 134 14.40 24.19 13.74
C LEU A 134 13.73 22.84 13.95
N TYR A 135 13.91 22.24 15.13
CA TYR A 135 13.27 20.99 15.52
C TYR A 135 11.74 21.09 15.55
N ALA A 136 11.18 22.22 16.01
CA ALA A 136 9.73 22.45 15.96
C ALA A 136 9.19 22.47 14.52
N TYR A 137 9.91 23.11 13.59
CA TYR A 137 9.52 23.14 12.17
C TYR A 137 9.71 21.78 11.48
N ASP A 138 10.78 21.06 11.80
CA ASP A 138 11.02 19.68 11.36
C ASP A 138 9.85 18.76 11.77
N LEU A 139 9.49 18.74 13.05
CA LEU A 139 8.36 17.98 13.57
C LEU A 139 7.03 18.41 12.95
N ALA A 140 6.78 19.71 12.78
CA ALA A 140 5.55 20.18 12.16
C ALA A 140 5.43 19.73 10.70
N GLY A 141 6.52 19.80 9.93
CA GLY A 141 6.57 19.30 8.56
C GLY A 141 6.33 17.80 8.47
N ALA A 142 7.01 17.02 9.32
CA ALA A 142 6.81 15.60 9.44
C ALA A 142 5.35 15.24 9.83
N ALA A 143 4.77 15.90 10.83
CA ALA A 143 3.38 15.65 11.24
C ALA A 143 2.37 15.92 10.12
N ILE A 144 2.54 17.01 9.37
CA ILE A 144 1.71 17.33 8.20
C ILE A 144 1.86 16.25 7.12
N ALA A 145 3.08 15.77 6.86
CA ALA A 145 3.30 14.70 5.88
C ALA A 145 2.76 13.34 6.35
N ALA A 146 2.79 13.05 7.65
CA ALA A 146 2.24 11.81 8.20
C ALA A 146 0.74 11.68 7.84
N ALA A 147 -0.04 12.73 8.10
CA ALA A 147 -1.46 12.76 7.73
C ALA A 147 -1.66 12.99 6.21
N GLY A 148 -0.89 13.89 5.62
CA GLY A 148 -1.02 14.29 4.22
C GLY A 148 -0.65 13.17 3.23
N SER A 149 0.29 12.29 3.58
CA SER A 149 0.68 11.15 2.74
C SER A 149 -0.49 10.19 2.50
N VAL A 150 -1.33 9.95 3.51
CA VAL A 150 -2.54 9.12 3.39
C VAL A 150 -3.49 9.73 2.36
N LEU A 151 -3.79 11.03 2.47
CA LEU A 151 -4.67 11.72 1.52
C LEU A 151 -4.09 11.75 0.12
N LEU A 152 -2.79 11.99 -0.01
CA LEU A 152 -2.10 12.04 -1.30
C LEU A 152 -2.14 10.67 -2.00
N MET A 153 -1.88 9.60 -1.26
CA MET A 153 -1.96 8.22 -1.79
C MET A 153 -3.40 7.81 -2.11
N GLN A 154 -4.39 8.31 -1.36
CA GLN A 154 -5.80 8.08 -1.65
C GLN A 154 -6.22 8.62 -3.03
N TRP A 155 -5.62 9.73 -3.48
CA TRP A 155 -6.00 10.37 -4.74
C TRP A 155 -5.09 10.01 -5.90
N LEU A 156 -3.78 9.91 -5.67
CA LEU A 156 -2.79 9.75 -6.74
C LEU A 156 -2.20 8.34 -6.80
N GLY A 157 -2.28 7.56 -5.72
CA GLY A 157 -1.52 6.33 -5.54
C GLY A 157 -0.13 6.55 -4.95
N ALA A 158 0.53 5.44 -4.59
CA ALA A 158 1.81 5.50 -3.87
C ALA A 158 2.99 5.98 -4.73
N ILE A 159 3.02 5.62 -6.02
CA ILE A 159 4.13 5.97 -6.91
C ILE A 159 4.14 7.47 -7.20
N GLU A 160 2.99 8.02 -7.55
CA GLU A 160 2.78 9.43 -7.81
C GLU A 160 3.05 10.26 -6.54
N ALA A 161 2.66 9.77 -5.36
CA ALA A 161 3.00 10.40 -4.09
C ALA A 161 4.53 10.51 -3.89
N CYS A 162 5.31 9.48 -4.22
CA CYS A 162 6.77 9.56 -4.17
C CYS A 162 7.33 10.68 -5.09
N LEU A 163 6.77 10.85 -6.30
CA LEU A 163 7.19 11.91 -7.22
C LEU A 163 6.86 13.31 -6.68
N VAL A 164 5.68 13.47 -6.07
CA VAL A 164 5.27 14.72 -5.41
C VAL A 164 6.23 15.06 -4.26
N PHE A 165 6.58 14.10 -3.39
CA PHE A 165 7.53 14.35 -2.31
C PHE A 165 8.96 14.63 -2.82
N GLY A 166 9.36 14.02 -3.94
CA GLY A 166 10.59 14.40 -4.65
C GLY A 166 10.56 15.86 -5.12
N ALA A 167 9.46 16.30 -5.74
CA ALA A 167 9.27 17.68 -6.17
C ALA A 167 9.24 18.68 -4.99
N LEU A 168 8.61 18.30 -3.87
CA LEU A 168 8.55 19.08 -2.63
C LEU A 168 9.94 19.27 -2.03
N GLY A 169 10.74 18.20 -2.02
CA GLY A 169 12.12 18.26 -1.55
C GLY A 169 12.99 19.16 -2.42
N ALA A 170 12.85 19.09 -3.76
CA ALA A 170 13.52 20.03 -4.67
C ALA A 170 13.06 21.49 -4.46
N PHE A 171 11.77 21.72 -4.18
CA PHE A 171 11.22 23.05 -3.90
C PHE A 171 11.84 23.68 -2.65
N SER A 172 12.11 22.91 -1.61
CA SER A 172 12.81 23.41 -0.41
C SER A 172 14.18 24.03 -0.77
N GLY A 173 14.85 23.52 -1.81
CA GLY A 173 16.10 24.06 -2.32
C GLY A 173 15.96 25.47 -2.90
N ALA A 174 14.80 25.83 -3.43
CA ALA A 174 14.50 27.18 -3.90
C ALA A 174 14.46 28.21 -2.76
N LEU A 175 13.95 27.80 -1.59
CA LEU A 175 13.82 28.68 -0.41
C LEU A 175 15.18 29.09 0.16
N VAL A 176 16.19 28.23 0.01
CA VAL A 176 17.55 28.45 0.52
C VAL A 176 18.55 28.83 -0.57
N ALA A 177 18.13 28.89 -1.83
CA ALA A 177 18.98 29.29 -2.95
C ALA A 177 19.22 30.80 -2.98
N ARG A 178 20.44 31.20 -3.37
CA ARG A 178 20.68 32.61 -3.77
C ARG A 178 19.99 32.96 -5.09
N LYS A 179 19.87 31.98 -5.99
CA LYS A 179 19.20 32.12 -7.30
C LYS A 179 18.16 31.00 -7.42
N PRO A 180 16.87 31.27 -7.16
CA PRO A 180 15.86 30.22 -7.05
C PRO A 180 15.39 29.66 -8.41
N ALA A 181 15.74 30.29 -9.53
CA ALA A 181 15.24 29.91 -10.85
C ALA A 181 15.48 28.43 -11.19
N PHE A 182 16.70 27.92 -11.05
CA PHE A 182 17.01 26.52 -11.34
C PHE A 182 16.29 25.54 -10.38
N PRO A 183 16.32 25.75 -9.05
CA PRO A 183 15.51 24.95 -8.12
C PRO A 183 14.01 24.90 -8.45
N LEU A 184 13.43 26.05 -8.79
CA LEU A 184 12.01 26.14 -9.15
C LEU A 184 11.71 25.38 -10.45
N ILE A 185 12.58 25.51 -11.46
CA ILE A 185 12.45 24.77 -12.71
C ILE A 185 12.52 23.26 -12.45
N LEU A 186 13.51 22.79 -11.68
CA LEU A 186 13.64 21.36 -11.39
C LEU A 186 12.43 20.84 -10.61
N SER A 187 11.98 21.57 -9.58
CA SER A 187 10.78 21.19 -8.82
C SER A 187 9.54 21.13 -9.72
N ALA A 188 9.35 22.12 -10.60
CA ALA A 188 8.26 22.12 -11.57
C ALA A 188 8.35 20.94 -12.55
N VAL A 189 9.54 20.63 -13.07
CA VAL A 189 9.76 19.46 -13.94
C VAL A 189 9.43 18.16 -13.22
N LEU A 190 9.88 17.98 -11.97
CA LEU A 190 9.56 16.80 -11.17
C LEU A 190 8.06 16.69 -10.88
N LEU A 191 7.39 17.82 -10.63
CA LEU A 191 5.94 17.83 -10.44
C LEU A 191 5.19 17.45 -11.72
N LEU A 192 5.67 17.90 -12.89
CA LEU A 192 5.11 17.51 -14.19
C LEU A 192 5.31 16.02 -14.51
N LEU A 193 6.22 15.32 -13.83
CA LEU A 193 6.34 13.87 -13.94
C LEU A 193 5.10 13.13 -13.41
N VAL A 194 4.31 13.75 -12.52
CA VAL A 194 3.09 13.14 -11.96
C VAL A 194 2.03 12.90 -13.04
N PRO A 195 1.47 13.93 -13.71
CA PRO A 195 0.51 13.72 -14.79
C PRO A 195 1.13 12.99 -15.99
N TYR A 196 2.43 13.19 -16.25
CA TYR A 196 3.15 12.41 -17.26
C TYR A 196 3.12 10.91 -16.93
N ASN A 197 3.42 10.54 -15.69
CA ASN A 197 3.37 9.14 -15.25
C ASN A 197 1.95 8.58 -15.31
N SER A 198 0.95 9.35 -14.90
CA SER A 198 -0.45 8.92 -14.99
C SER A 198 -0.86 8.57 -16.43
N ARG A 199 -0.30 9.25 -17.44
CA ARG A 199 -0.59 9.02 -18.87
C ARG A 199 0.28 7.95 -19.53
N PHE A 200 1.58 7.95 -19.26
CA PHE A 200 2.58 7.14 -19.95
C PHE A 200 3.10 5.94 -19.14
N LYS A 201 2.77 5.87 -17.85
CA LYS A 201 3.07 4.76 -16.93
C LYS A 201 4.56 4.38 -16.91
N LEU A 202 5.44 5.38 -16.93
CA LEU A 202 6.89 5.16 -16.91
C LEU A 202 7.35 4.59 -15.56
N TRP A 203 6.96 5.21 -14.44
CA TRP A 203 6.99 4.64 -13.09
C TRP A 203 5.70 3.85 -12.88
N THR A 204 5.70 2.60 -13.30
CA THR A 204 4.62 1.67 -12.95
C THR A 204 5.22 0.42 -12.33
N VAL A 205 4.40 -0.31 -11.59
CA VAL A 205 4.78 -1.61 -11.06
C VAL A 205 5.08 -2.53 -12.25
N PRO A 206 6.32 -3.02 -12.40
CA PRO A 206 6.68 -3.87 -13.52
C PRO A 206 6.08 -5.27 -13.38
N ASN A 207 5.97 -5.96 -14.51
CA ASN A 207 5.91 -7.41 -14.50
C ASN A 207 7.30 -7.92 -14.11
N VAL A 208 7.34 -8.84 -13.14
CA VAL A 208 8.57 -9.31 -12.53
C VAL A 208 8.95 -10.66 -13.14
N PRO A 209 10.15 -10.82 -13.70
CA PRO A 209 10.58 -12.12 -14.23
C PRO A 209 10.49 -13.21 -13.16
N PRO A 210 9.92 -14.39 -13.46
CA PRO A 210 9.59 -15.39 -12.43
C PRO A 210 10.80 -16.03 -11.74
N LEU A 211 11.98 -16.01 -12.39
CA LEU A 211 13.26 -16.54 -11.88
C LEU A 211 13.12 -17.81 -11.01
N TYR A 212 13.06 -18.95 -11.68
CA TYR A 212 12.99 -20.26 -11.04
C TYR A 212 14.35 -20.70 -10.48
N ASP A 213 14.33 -21.36 -9.33
CA ASP A 213 15.49 -22.07 -8.79
C ASP A 213 15.60 -23.49 -9.38
N LYS A 214 16.52 -24.30 -8.83
CA LYS A 214 16.76 -25.69 -9.30
C LYS A 214 15.58 -26.62 -9.00
N ASP A 215 14.77 -26.29 -8.01
CA ASP A 215 13.62 -27.08 -7.57
C ASP A 215 12.32 -26.64 -8.27
N GLY A 216 12.43 -25.64 -9.17
CA GLY A 216 11.30 -25.11 -9.93
C GLY A 216 10.47 -24.07 -9.17
N ALA A 217 10.92 -23.63 -7.99
CA ALA A 217 10.23 -22.60 -7.22
C ALA A 217 10.55 -21.21 -7.77
N SER A 218 9.51 -20.41 -8.02
CA SER A 218 9.66 -19.03 -8.49
C SER A 218 10.21 -18.11 -7.39
N ILE A 219 10.61 -16.89 -7.77
CA ILE A 219 11.00 -15.85 -6.81
C ILE A 219 9.86 -15.44 -5.86
N ALA A 220 8.60 -15.61 -6.26
CA ALA A 220 7.44 -15.39 -5.39
C ALA A 220 7.27 -16.53 -4.36
N ASP A 221 7.50 -17.78 -4.77
CA ASP A 221 7.42 -18.97 -3.90
C ASP A 221 8.49 -18.93 -2.81
N ARG A 222 9.65 -18.37 -3.14
CA ARG A 222 10.76 -18.11 -2.20
C ARG A 222 10.52 -16.91 -1.28
N GLY A 223 9.36 -16.27 -1.35
CA GLY A 223 8.97 -15.20 -0.43
C GLY A 223 9.69 -13.85 -0.69
N VAL A 224 10.12 -13.58 -1.92
CA VAL A 224 10.74 -12.30 -2.26
C VAL A 224 9.72 -11.33 -2.85
N THR A 225 9.07 -11.72 -3.94
CA THR A 225 8.08 -10.89 -4.66
C THR A 225 6.65 -11.30 -4.33
N GLN A 226 5.69 -10.44 -4.66
CA GLN A 226 4.28 -10.81 -4.64
C GLN A 226 3.94 -11.74 -5.83
N PRO A 227 3.04 -12.74 -5.64
CA PRO A 227 2.66 -13.70 -6.68
C PRO A 227 2.20 -13.06 -7.98
N LEU A 228 1.26 -12.11 -7.94
CA LEU A 228 0.65 -11.54 -9.14
C LEU A 228 1.69 -10.99 -10.13
N TYR A 229 2.62 -10.17 -9.65
CA TYR A 229 3.56 -9.52 -10.57
C TYR A 229 4.58 -10.50 -11.15
N THR A 230 4.82 -11.61 -10.45
CA THR A 230 5.66 -12.72 -10.90
C THR A 230 4.92 -13.55 -11.96
N GLU A 231 3.63 -13.80 -11.75
CA GLU A 231 2.71 -14.45 -12.68
C GLU A 231 2.55 -13.66 -13.98
N LEU A 232 2.31 -12.34 -13.88
CA LEU A 232 2.24 -11.42 -15.04
C LEU A 232 3.56 -11.34 -15.82
N GLY A 233 4.68 -11.67 -15.17
CA GLY A 233 5.99 -11.74 -15.81
C GLY A 233 6.30 -13.08 -16.46
N ASP A 234 5.51 -14.12 -16.20
CA ASP A 234 5.63 -15.43 -16.87
C ASP A 234 4.85 -15.41 -18.19
N PRO A 235 5.54 -15.54 -19.35
CA PRO A 235 4.88 -15.60 -20.66
C PRO A 235 3.87 -16.76 -20.79
N LYS A 236 3.94 -17.78 -19.93
CA LYS A 236 3.04 -18.95 -19.96
C LYS A 236 1.72 -18.73 -19.24
N SER A 237 1.63 -17.77 -18.31
CA SER A 237 0.42 -17.54 -17.50
C SER A 237 -0.72 -17.03 -18.37
N GLY A 238 -0.47 -16.02 -19.20
CA GLY A 238 -1.51 -15.35 -19.98
C GLY A 238 -2.45 -14.45 -19.15
N SER A 239 -2.23 -14.34 -17.83
CA SER A 239 -2.98 -13.45 -16.96
C SER A 239 -2.76 -11.98 -17.33
N ARG A 240 -3.83 -11.18 -17.18
CA ARG A 240 -3.83 -9.77 -17.55
C ARG A 240 -4.60 -8.93 -16.54
N ILE A 241 -3.97 -7.87 -16.08
CA ILE A 241 -4.66 -6.82 -15.33
C ILE A 241 -5.62 -6.09 -16.28
N VAL A 242 -6.91 -6.13 -15.99
CA VAL A 242 -7.96 -5.41 -16.74
C VAL A 242 -8.30 -4.07 -16.11
N ASP A 243 -8.01 -3.91 -14.82
CA ASP A 243 -8.29 -2.69 -14.06
C ASP A 243 -7.42 -2.61 -12.80
N SER A 244 -7.10 -1.40 -12.36
CA SER A 244 -6.27 -1.14 -11.18
C SER A 244 -6.76 0.09 -10.43
N HIS A 245 -7.04 -0.09 -9.14
CA HIS A 245 -7.46 0.98 -8.24
C HIS A 245 -6.43 1.15 -7.13
N TRP A 246 -6.04 2.39 -6.86
CA TRP A 246 -5.17 2.74 -5.74
C TRP A 246 -5.94 3.52 -4.69
N ASN A 247 -5.73 3.16 -3.44
CA ASN A 247 -6.18 3.94 -2.29
C ASN A 247 -5.07 3.92 -1.22
N ALA A 248 -5.28 4.61 -0.10
CA ALA A 248 -4.27 4.67 0.97
C ALA A 248 -4.04 3.34 1.69
N PHE A 249 -5.01 2.41 1.62
CA PHE A 249 -4.93 1.10 2.24
C PHE A 249 -4.11 0.11 1.38
N ALA A 250 -4.48 -0.03 0.10
CA ALA A 250 -3.89 -0.99 -0.83
C ALA A 250 -4.04 -0.59 -2.30
N ARG A 251 -3.31 -1.30 -3.16
CA ARG A 251 -3.62 -1.42 -4.58
C ARG A 251 -4.53 -2.64 -4.80
N THR A 252 -5.64 -2.43 -5.51
CA THR A 252 -6.52 -3.52 -5.96
C THR A 252 -6.36 -3.70 -7.46
N ASP A 253 -6.02 -4.91 -7.89
CA ASP A 253 -5.91 -5.27 -9.31
C ASP A 253 -7.01 -6.28 -9.66
N VAL A 254 -7.78 -5.98 -10.71
CA VAL A 254 -8.73 -6.92 -11.33
C VAL A 254 -7.99 -7.66 -12.43
N VAL A 255 -7.92 -8.98 -12.32
CA VAL A 255 -7.13 -9.82 -13.20
C VAL A 255 -8.04 -10.83 -13.89
N GLU A 256 -7.87 -10.92 -15.20
CA GLU A 256 -8.42 -12.00 -16.03
C GLU A 256 -7.31 -13.06 -16.18
N ASP A 257 -7.62 -14.29 -15.80
CA ASP A 257 -6.69 -15.43 -15.85
C ASP A 257 -7.29 -16.53 -16.73
N PRO A 258 -6.62 -16.97 -17.81
CA PRO A 258 -7.07 -18.07 -18.65
C PRO A 258 -7.30 -19.40 -17.92
N LEU A 259 -6.62 -19.63 -16.79
CA LEU A 259 -6.78 -20.82 -15.95
C LEU A 259 -8.04 -20.77 -15.08
N SER A 260 -8.64 -19.58 -14.92
CA SER A 260 -9.86 -19.35 -14.15
C SER A 260 -10.96 -18.74 -15.03
N PRO A 261 -11.43 -19.45 -16.08
CA PRO A 261 -12.46 -18.93 -16.97
C PRO A 261 -13.77 -18.67 -16.21
N GLY A 262 -14.44 -17.57 -16.53
CA GLY A 262 -15.69 -17.18 -15.88
C GLY A 262 -15.51 -16.55 -14.49
N SER A 263 -14.32 -16.03 -14.18
CA SER A 263 -14.12 -15.21 -12.99
C SER A 263 -13.13 -14.06 -13.26
N TYR A 264 -13.26 -12.99 -12.46
CA TYR A 264 -12.18 -12.05 -12.24
C TYR A 264 -11.54 -12.33 -10.88
N LEU A 265 -10.21 -12.34 -10.86
CA LEU A 265 -9.42 -12.43 -9.64
C LEU A 265 -9.15 -11.02 -9.12
N LEU A 266 -9.63 -10.71 -7.92
CA LEU A 266 -9.39 -9.43 -7.26
C LEU A 266 -8.20 -9.56 -6.31
N TYR A 267 -7.06 -9.02 -6.71
CA TYR A 267 -5.85 -9.02 -5.90
C TYR A 267 -5.78 -7.79 -5.01
N THR A 268 -5.41 -7.98 -3.74
CA THR A 268 -4.99 -6.88 -2.86
C THR A 268 -3.47 -6.93 -2.71
N ASN A 269 -2.77 -5.87 -3.14
CA ASN A 269 -1.31 -5.77 -3.18
C ASN A 269 -0.61 -6.97 -3.86
N GLY A 270 -1.22 -7.50 -4.93
CA GLY A 270 -0.65 -8.60 -5.72
C GLY A 270 -0.48 -9.95 -4.99
N ASN A 271 -1.12 -10.11 -3.82
CA ASN A 271 -0.98 -11.32 -3.00
C ASN A 271 -2.02 -12.41 -3.37
N VAL A 272 -2.76 -12.95 -2.40
CA VAL A 272 -3.79 -13.97 -2.66
C VAL A 272 -5.07 -13.28 -3.14
N PRO A 273 -5.65 -13.66 -4.29
CA PRO A 273 -6.87 -13.04 -4.80
C PRO A 273 -8.13 -13.60 -4.15
N THR A 274 -9.21 -12.82 -4.25
CA THR A 274 -10.59 -13.30 -4.07
C THR A 274 -11.29 -13.40 -5.41
N ASN A 275 -12.28 -14.28 -5.52
CA ASN A 275 -12.96 -14.61 -6.77
C ASN A 275 -14.24 -13.80 -6.94
N MET A 276 -14.30 -12.97 -7.97
CA MET A 276 -15.55 -12.41 -8.49
C MET A 276 -16.04 -13.33 -9.61
N MET A 277 -17.09 -14.10 -9.34
CA MET A 277 -17.60 -15.08 -10.29
C MET A 277 -18.53 -14.45 -11.32
N GLU A 278 -18.44 -14.88 -12.57
CA GLU A 278 -19.48 -14.60 -13.56
C GLU A 278 -20.78 -15.26 -13.11
N TRP A 279 -21.84 -14.47 -13.01
CA TRP A 279 -23.13 -14.96 -12.56
C TRP A 279 -24.27 -14.17 -13.20
N ASP A 280 -25.33 -14.87 -13.58
CA ASP A 280 -26.49 -14.30 -14.29
C ASP A 280 -27.61 -13.82 -13.36
N GLY A 281 -27.36 -13.76 -12.05
CA GLY A 281 -28.30 -13.30 -11.03
C GLY A 281 -29.36 -14.33 -10.60
N LYS A 282 -29.34 -15.53 -11.19
CA LYS A 282 -30.33 -16.58 -10.94
C LYS A 282 -29.81 -17.60 -9.93
N LEU A 283 -30.51 -17.77 -8.81
CA LEU A 283 -30.05 -18.65 -7.72
C LEU A 283 -29.85 -20.11 -8.15
N TRP A 284 -30.62 -20.58 -9.15
CA TRP A 284 -30.52 -21.95 -9.65
C TRP A 284 -29.28 -22.22 -10.51
N THR A 285 -28.50 -21.21 -10.88
CA THR A 285 -27.23 -21.38 -11.64
C THR A 285 -26.00 -21.50 -10.75
N ILE A 286 -26.11 -21.11 -9.46
CA ILE A 286 -25.02 -21.21 -8.46
C ILE A 286 -24.45 -22.64 -8.30
N PRO A 287 -25.21 -23.75 -8.49
CA PRO A 287 -24.66 -25.11 -8.62
C PRO A 287 -23.38 -25.24 -9.43
N SER A 288 -23.32 -24.60 -10.60
CA SER A 288 -22.15 -24.64 -11.49
C SER A 288 -20.93 -23.88 -10.94
N ILE A 289 -21.15 -22.81 -10.18
CA ILE A 289 -20.10 -22.03 -9.53
C ILE A 289 -19.54 -22.82 -8.34
N ALA A 290 -20.43 -23.33 -7.49
CA ALA A 290 -20.03 -23.97 -6.24
C ALA A 290 -19.29 -25.30 -6.43
N SER A 291 -19.53 -26.01 -7.54
CA SER A 291 -18.76 -27.22 -7.87
C SER A 291 -17.26 -26.95 -8.04
N ASN A 292 -16.85 -25.70 -8.33
CA ASN A 292 -15.45 -25.31 -8.41
C ASN A 292 -14.82 -25.08 -7.01
N PHE A 293 -15.63 -25.01 -5.95
CA PHE A 293 -15.21 -24.72 -4.58
C PHE A 293 -15.77 -25.75 -3.59
N PRO A 294 -15.42 -27.04 -3.72
CA PRO A 294 -16.08 -28.13 -2.99
C PRO A 294 -15.97 -28.01 -1.46
N LEU A 295 -14.86 -27.48 -0.95
CA LEU A 295 -14.69 -27.25 0.50
C LEU A 295 -15.63 -26.16 1.01
N SER A 296 -15.69 -25.01 0.33
CA SER A 296 -16.60 -23.92 0.68
C SER A 296 -18.06 -24.35 0.50
N ASP A 297 -18.41 -25.00 -0.61
CA ASP A 297 -19.76 -25.54 -0.83
C ASP A 297 -20.15 -26.52 0.29
N TRP A 298 -19.25 -27.42 0.69
CA TRP A 298 -19.47 -28.32 1.81
C TRP A 298 -19.72 -27.58 3.13
N THR A 299 -18.92 -26.56 3.46
CA THR A 299 -19.11 -25.77 4.69
C THR A 299 -20.50 -25.15 4.73
N PHE A 300 -20.86 -24.36 3.70
CA PHE A 300 -22.15 -23.66 3.67
C PHE A 300 -23.35 -24.64 3.61
N ARG A 301 -23.19 -25.80 2.95
CA ARG A 301 -24.21 -26.85 2.92
C ARG A 301 -24.56 -27.39 4.30
N HIS A 302 -23.56 -27.58 5.15
CA HIS A 302 -23.74 -28.23 6.46
C HIS A 302 -24.07 -27.25 7.58
N SER A 303 -24.04 -25.93 7.32
CA SER A 303 -24.43 -24.89 8.29
C SER A 303 -25.93 -24.67 8.44
N ASN A 304 -26.81 -25.43 7.76
CA ASN A 304 -28.27 -25.32 7.86
C ASN A 304 -28.80 -23.87 7.68
N LEU A 305 -28.42 -23.20 6.60
CA LEU A 305 -28.61 -21.75 6.45
C LEU A 305 -30.05 -21.29 6.15
N LYS A 306 -31.02 -22.20 6.00
CA LYS A 306 -32.38 -21.87 5.58
C LYS A 306 -33.06 -20.91 6.57
N GLY A 307 -33.29 -19.67 6.15
CA GLY A 307 -33.90 -18.62 6.98
C GLY A 307 -32.95 -17.94 7.96
N ALA A 308 -31.68 -18.29 7.97
CA ALA A 308 -30.69 -17.81 8.92
C ALA A 308 -29.89 -16.60 8.41
N ASN A 309 -29.14 -15.95 9.31
CA ASN A 309 -28.20 -14.89 8.94
C ASN A 309 -26.78 -15.46 8.84
N VAL A 310 -26.00 -14.97 7.87
CA VAL A 310 -24.58 -15.30 7.71
C VAL A 310 -23.77 -14.02 7.80
N LEU A 311 -22.62 -14.08 8.49
CA LEU A 311 -21.64 -13.01 8.49
C LEU A 311 -20.36 -13.50 7.82
N ALA A 312 -19.80 -12.70 6.91
CA ALA A 312 -18.49 -12.95 6.32
C ALA A 312 -17.49 -11.85 6.68
N ILE A 313 -16.30 -12.26 7.12
CA ILE A 313 -15.13 -11.38 7.29
C ILE A 313 -14.27 -11.49 6.04
N GLY A 314 -14.18 -10.39 5.27
CA GLY A 314 -13.50 -10.35 3.98
C GLY A 314 -14.26 -11.08 2.87
N PRO A 315 -15.54 -10.77 2.58
CA PRO A 315 -16.31 -11.44 1.53
C PRO A 315 -15.74 -11.24 0.11
N GLY A 316 -14.86 -10.25 -0.07
CA GLY A 316 -14.08 -10.10 -1.30
C GLY A 316 -14.94 -9.96 -2.56
N GLY A 317 -14.76 -10.88 -3.51
CA GLY A 317 -15.53 -10.96 -4.76
C GLY A 317 -16.93 -11.55 -4.62
N GLY A 318 -17.40 -11.84 -3.40
CA GLY A 318 -18.79 -12.22 -3.12
C GLY A 318 -19.12 -13.70 -3.27
N LEU A 319 -18.13 -14.59 -3.41
CA LEU A 319 -18.35 -16.04 -3.47
C LEU A 319 -19.12 -16.55 -2.24
N ASP A 320 -18.78 -16.06 -1.06
CA ASP A 320 -19.44 -16.44 0.20
C ASP A 320 -20.92 -16.06 0.21
N ALA A 321 -21.26 -14.90 -0.37
CA ALA A 321 -22.64 -14.45 -0.50
C ALA A 321 -23.42 -15.35 -1.47
N LEU A 322 -22.81 -15.76 -2.60
CA LEU A 322 -23.42 -16.72 -3.52
C LEU A 322 -23.73 -18.05 -2.82
N LEU A 323 -22.77 -18.59 -2.06
CA LEU A 323 -22.95 -19.84 -1.32
C LEU A 323 -24.01 -19.70 -0.21
N ALA A 324 -24.02 -18.59 0.54
CA ALA A 324 -25.04 -18.33 1.55
C ALA A 324 -26.45 -18.31 0.95
N LEU A 325 -26.66 -17.58 -0.16
CA LEU A 325 -27.96 -17.49 -0.81
C LEU A 325 -28.40 -18.82 -1.41
N ARG A 326 -27.48 -19.61 -1.98
CA ARG A 326 -27.77 -20.95 -2.50
C ARG A 326 -28.34 -21.88 -1.43
N TYR A 327 -27.85 -21.78 -0.20
CA TYR A 327 -28.32 -22.59 0.93
C TYR A 327 -29.45 -21.94 1.75
N GLY A 328 -30.03 -20.85 1.22
CA GLY A 328 -31.26 -20.26 1.76
C GLY A 328 -31.06 -19.28 2.90
N ALA A 329 -29.87 -18.70 3.05
CA ALA A 329 -29.64 -17.60 3.99
C ALA A 329 -30.64 -16.46 3.73
N LYS A 330 -31.28 -15.99 4.80
CA LYS A 330 -32.20 -14.84 4.77
C LYS A 330 -31.44 -13.52 4.62
N ARG A 331 -30.26 -13.45 5.21
CA ARG A 331 -29.40 -12.26 5.23
C ARG A 331 -27.95 -12.66 5.19
N PHE A 332 -27.17 -11.95 4.40
CA PHE A 332 -25.72 -12.00 4.39
C PHE A 332 -25.17 -10.63 4.77
N ASP A 333 -24.40 -10.57 5.84
CA ASP A 333 -23.65 -9.40 6.28
C ASP A 333 -22.16 -9.61 5.98
N GLY A 334 -21.48 -8.59 5.47
CA GLY A 334 -20.07 -8.69 5.08
C GLY A 334 -19.25 -7.48 5.51
N ALA A 335 -18.09 -7.74 6.13
CA ALA A 335 -17.09 -6.73 6.44
C ALA A 335 -15.89 -6.87 5.51
N GLU A 336 -15.78 -5.97 4.52
CA GLU A 336 -14.63 -5.90 3.63
C GLU A 336 -13.73 -4.73 4.05
N ILE A 337 -12.44 -4.97 4.29
CA ILE A 337 -11.54 -3.90 4.73
C ILE A 337 -11.07 -3.02 3.57
N ASN A 338 -11.07 -3.55 2.34
CA ASN A 338 -10.60 -2.85 1.15
C ASN A 338 -11.77 -2.13 0.43
N PRO A 339 -11.88 -0.79 0.54
CA PRO A 339 -12.99 -0.05 -0.07
C PRO A 339 -13.03 -0.18 -1.60
N SER A 340 -11.89 -0.39 -2.25
CA SER A 340 -11.86 -0.56 -3.70
C SER A 340 -12.54 -1.86 -4.15
N ILE A 341 -12.52 -2.94 -3.35
CA ILE A 341 -13.25 -4.17 -3.69
C ILE A 341 -14.75 -3.90 -3.63
N VAL A 342 -15.24 -3.25 -2.57
CA VAL A 342 -16.67 -2.90 -2.43
C VAL A 342 -17.12 -1.98 -3.56
N GLY A 343 -16.29 -1.00 -3.94
CA GLY A 343 -16.53 -0.12 -5.07
C GLY A 343 -16.63 -0.90 -6.38
N LEU A 344 -15.61 -1.68 -6.71
CA LEU A 344 -15.55 -2.51 -7.92
C LEU A 344 -16.78 -3.43 -8.04
N MET A 345 -17.16 -4.13 -6.96
CA MET A 345 -18.32 -5.02 -6.96
C MET A 345 -19.65 -4.34 -7.31
N ASN A 346 -19.77 -3.03 -7.07
CA ASN A 346 -20.96 -2.23 -7.35
C ASN A 346 -20.86 -1.41 -8.65
N GLU A 347 -19.69 -1.30 -9.27
CA GLU A 347 -19.56 -0.61 -10.55
C GLU A 347 -20.41 -1.28 -11.64
N PRO A 348 -21.08 -0.53 -12.54
CA PRO A 348 -22.01 -1.12 -13.51
C PRO A 348 -21.42 -2.24 -14.36
N LYS A 349 -20.14 -2.14 -14.74
CA LYS A 349 -19.42 -3.15 -15.52
C LYS A 349 -19.32 -4.48 -14.77
N TYR A 350 -18.87 -4.45 -13.52
CA TYR A 350 -18.63 -5.65 -12.71
C TYR A 350 -19.90 -6.16 -12.04
N SER A 351 -20.80 -5.27 -11.62
CA SER A 351 -22.14 -5.61 -11.13
C SER A 351 -22.93 -6.40 -12.18
N LYS A 352 -22.86 -6.01 -13.47
CA LYS A 352 -23.46 -6.79 -14.56
C LYS A 352 -22.83 -8.18 -14.72
N PHE A 353 -21.51 -8.28 -14.53
CA PHE A 353 -20.76 -9.53 -14.65
C PHE A 353 -21.05 -10.50 -13.50
N ASN A 354 -21.15 -9.99 -12.28
CA ASN A 354 -21.33 -10.78 -11.06
C ASN A 354 -22.81 -10.95 -10.65
N GLY A 355 -23.76 -10.68 -11.55
CA GLY A 355 -25.20 -10.82 -11.31
C GLY A 355 -25.76 -9.85 -10.25
N GLY A 356 -25.04 -8.77 -9.96
CA GLY A 356 -25.42 -7.76 -8.99
C GLY A 356 -25.42 -8.27 -7.55
N ILE A 357 -24.51 -9.18 -7.20
CA ILE A 357 -24.52 -9.89 -5.90
C ILE A 357 -24.54 -8.92 -4.71
N TYR A 358 -23.78 -7.82 -4.75
CA TYR A 358 -23.75 -6.82 -3.66
C TYR A 358 -24.92 -5.84 -3.69
N SER A 359 -25.70 -5.81 -4.78
CA SER A 359 -26.89 -4.98 -4.90
C SER A 359 -28.18 -5.72 -4.53
N ARG A 360 -28.07 -7.01 -4.16
CA ARG A 360 -29.22 -7.81 -3.74
C ARG A 360 -29.74 -7.36 -2.37
N PRO A 361 -31.07 -7.35 -2.15
CA PRO A 361 -31.66 -6.94 -0.88
C PRO A 361 -31.27 -7.86 0.30
N GLU A 362 -30.86 -9.09 0.04
CA GLU A 362 -30.41 -10.03 1.05
C GLU A 362 -28.95 -9.80 1.49
N VAL A 363 -28.15 -9.07 0.70
CA VAL A 363 -26.69 -8.95 0.83
C VAL A 363 -26.30 -7.53 1.27
N HIS A 364 -25.59 -7.43 2.38
CA HIS A 364 -25.19 -6.17 3.00
C HIS A 364 -23.69 -6.19 3.28
N VAL A 365 -22.91 -5.66 2.35
CA VAL A 365 -21.46 -5.59 2.49
C VAL A 365 -21.05 -4.13 2.71
N GLN A 366 -20.25 -3.89 3.74
CA GLN A 366 -19.73 -2.57 4.07
C GLN A 366 -18.21 -2.56 4.23
N THR A 367 -17.62 -1.38 4.00
CA THR A 367 -16.20 -1.17 4.29
C THR A 367 -15.99 -1.09 5.80
N ALA A 368 -15.40 -2.12 6.40
CA ALA A 368 -15.20 -2.19 7.85
C ALA A 368 -14.04 -3.13 8.23
N GLU A 369 -13.49 -2.92 9.44
CA GLU A 369 -12.60 -3.90 10.06
C GLU A 369 -13.44 -5.08 10.58
N GLY A 370 -13.03 -6.30 10.26
CA GLY A 370 -13.81 -7.51 10.45
C GLY A 370 -14.23 -7.77 11.89
N ARG A 371 -13.29 -7.67 12.84
CA ARG A 371 -13.59 -7.94 14.25
C ARG A 371 -14.47 -6.84 14.86
N ALA A 372 -14.18 -5.58 14.56
CA ALA A 372 -15.00 -4.45 14.98
C ALA A 372 -16.45 -4.60 14.50
N PHE A 373 -16.64 -4.97 13.23
CA PHE A 373 -17.97 -5.19 12.64
C PHE A 373 -18.74 -6.33 13.32
N VAL A 374 -18.08 -7.44 13.65
CA VAL A 374 -18.74 -8.53 14.39
C VAL A 374 -19.19 -8.05 15.77
N ARG A 375 -18.33 -7.34 16.50
CA ARG A 375 -18.67 -6.82 17.83
C ARG A 375 -19.85 -5.84 17.78
N GLU A 376 -19.84 -4.93 16.82
CA GLU A 376 -20.91 -3.96 16.61
C GLU A 376 -22.22 -4.68 16.27
N SER A 377 -22.20 -5.61 15.32
CA SER A 377 -23.37 -6.42 14.96
C SER A 377 -23.94 -7.19 16.17
N ALA A 378 -23.07 -7.82 16.97
CA ALA A 378 -23.49 -8.57 18.15
C ALA A 378 -24.08 -7.66 19.23
N ALA A 379 -23.53 -6.46 19.40
CA ALA A 379 -24.04 -5.44 20.33
C ALA A 379 -25.40 -4.88 19.89
N GLU A 380 -25.66 -4.79 18.57
CA GLU A 380 -26.97 -4.46 18.00
C GLU A 380 -28.00 -5.60 18.13
N GLY A 381 -27.62 -6.74 18.71
CA GLY A 381 -28.50 -7.89 18.90
C GLY A 381 -28.61 -8.81 17.69
N LYS A 382 -27.81 -8.61 16.64
CA LYS A 382 -27.74 -9.56 15.51
C LYS A 382 -27.06 -10.86 15.96
N ARG A 383 -27.54 -11.98 15.42
CA ARG A 383 -26.97 -13.32 15.62
C ARG A 383 -26.90 -14.04 14.28
N TYR A 384 -25.89 -14.88 14.13
CA TYR A 384 -25.53 -15.52 12.86
C TYR A 384 -25.42 -17.03 13.00
N ARG A 385 -25.91 -17.76 12.02
CA ARG A 385 -25.73 -19.22 11.93
C ARG A 385 -24.32 -19.61 11.51
N LEU A 386 -23.67 -18.72 10.79
CA LEU A 386 -22.32 -18.93 10.29
C LEU A 386 -21.58 -17.60 10.31
N VAL A 387 -20.47 -17.57 11.04
CA VAL A 387 -19.43 -16.55 10.88
C VAL A 387 -18.32 -17.15 10.03
N PHE A 388 -18.28 -16.76 8.77
CA PHE A 388 -17.32 -17.26 7.79
C PHE A 388 -16.13 -16.29 7.66
N SER A 389 -14.92 -16.80 7.81
CA SER A 389 -13.70 -16.03 7.56
C SER A 389 -13.05 -16.55 6.27
N ALA A 390 -13.33 -15.88 5.16
CA ALA A 390 -12.86 -16.31 3.86
C ALA A 390 -11.40 -15.93 3.65
N LEU A 391 -10.50 -16.90 3.76
CA LEU A 391 -9.09 -16.80 3.34
C LEU A 391 -8.37 -15.52 3.77
N THR A 392 -8.74 -14.95 4.91
CA THR A 392 -7.93 -13.94 5.55
C THR A 392 -6.67 -14.68 6.06
N LYS A 393 -5.63 -14.78 5.22
CA LYS A 393 -4.24 -15.07 5.62
C LYS A 393 -3.87 -16.40 6.30
N THR A 394 -4.48 -17.55 6.01
CA THR A 394 -3.88 -18.85 6.44
C THR A 394 -2.52 -19.13 5.78
N ALA A 395 -2.26 -18.63 4.57
CA ALA A 395 -0.99 -18.85 3.87
C ALA A 395 0.24 -18.11 4.45
N THR A 396 0.03 -17.11 5.32
CA THR A 396 1.16 -16.34 5.90
C THR A 396 1.66 -16.86 7.25
N ALA A 397 0.87 -17.67 7.97
CA ALA A 397 1.23 -18.14 9.31
C ALA A 397 2.58 -18.91 9.35
N GLY A 398 3.00 -19.51 8.23
CA GLY A 398 4.28 -20.23 8.10
C GLY A 398 5.52 -19.37 7.80
N GLN A 399 5.39 -18.05 7.55
CA GLN A 399 6.51 -17.21 7.06
C GLN A 399 6.90 -16.07 8.02
N GLY A 400 6.86 -16.31 9.34
CA GLY A 400 7.36 -15.34 10.33
C GLY A 400 6.45 -14.13 10.56
N THR A 401 5.17 -14.21 10.16
CA THR A 401 4.20 -13.12 10.28
C THR A 401 3.52 -13.00 11.65
N ALA A 402 4.04 -13.62 12.71
CA ALA A 402 3.59 -13.38 14.07
C ALA A 402 3.73 -11.90 14.50
N LEU A 403 4.52 -11.11 13.76
CA LEU A 403 4.78 -9.68 13.96
C LEU A 403 3.77 -8.74 13.27
N LEU A 404 2.78 -9.25 12.54
CA LEU A 404 1.68 -8.42 12.03
C LEU A 404 0.48 -8.60 12.95
N GLU A 405 0.04 -7.52 13.58
CA GLU A 405 -1.19 -7.47 14.37
C GLU A 405 -2.39 -7.85 13.49
N SER A 406 -2.74 -9.13 13.48
CA SER A 406 -3.96 -9.63 12.86
C SER A 406 -5.00 -9.80 13.96
N PHE A 407 -5.76 -8.74 14.21
CA PHE A 407 -6.78 -8.73 15.26
C PHE A 407 -7.96 -9.68 15.01
N ILE A 408 -8.04 -10.29 13.83
CA ILE A 408 -9.08 -11.23 13.43
C ILE A 408 -8.76 -12.71 13.74
N TYR A 409 -7.50 -13.02 14.11
CA TYR A 409 -7.05 -14.39 14.45
C TYR A 409 -6.44 -14.46 15.86
N THR A 410 -7.17 -13.93 16.84
CA THR A 410 -6.79 -14.00 18.25
C THR A 410 -7.84 -14.77 19.04
N SER A 411 -7.48 -15.24 20.24
CA SER A 411 -8.44 -15.87 21.17
C SER A 411 -9.63 -14.95 21.44
N ASP A 412 -9.38 -13.64 21.59
CA ASP A 412 -10.43 -12.67 21.84
C ASP A 412 -11.33 -12.48 20.62
N ALA A 413 -10.76 -12.50 19.42
CA ALA A 413 -11.53 -12.44 18.17
C ALA A 413 -12.46 -13.66 18.05
N LEU A 414 -11.92 -14.87 18.26
CA LEU A 414 -12.70 -16.10 18.23
C LEU A 414 -13.81 -16.09 19.29
N ASN A 415 -13.53 -15.58 20.50
CA ASN A 415 -14.55 -15.41 21.54
C ASN A 415 -15.64 -14.41 21.12
N ASP A 416 -15.27 -13.30 20.47
CA ASP A 416 -16.24 -12.34 19.92
C ASP A 416 -17.10 -13.00 18.82
N TYR A 417 -16.50 -13.85 17.98
CA TYR A 417 -17.20 -14.56 16.90
C TYR A 417 -18.17 -15.59 17.44
N ILE A 418 -17.76 -16.40 18.42
CA ILE A 418 -18.63 -17.38 19.10
C ILE A 418 -19.82 -16.68 19.76
N LYS A 419 -19.62 -15.53 20.40
CA LYS A 419 -20.71 -14.74 21.01
C LYS A 419 -21.69 -14.15 20.00
N ALA A 420 -21.28 -14.03 18.74
CA ALA A 420 -22.13 -13.54 17.66
C ALA A 420 -22.96 -14.67 17.00
N LEU A 421 -22.68 -15.94 17.33
CA LEU A 421 -23.43 -17.08 16.79
C LEU A 421 -24.83 -17.17 17.41
N ASP A 422 -25.78 -17.69 16.64
CA ASP A 422 -27.09 -18.12 17.17
C ASP A 422 -26.99 -19.49 17.87
N ASP A 423 -28.08 -19.94 18.49
CA ASP A 423 -28.09 -21.17 19.30
C ASP A 423 -27.77 -22.45 18.49
N ASP A 424 -27.90 -22.40 17.17
CA ASP A 424 -27.62 -23.49 16.23
C ASP A 424 -26.31 -23.26 15.42
N GLY A 425 -25.53 -22.23 15.77
CA GLY A 425 -24.37 -21.72 15.01
C GLY A 425 -23.01 -22.30 15.37
#